data_AF-A0A8J4BAP7-F1
#
_entry.id   AF-A0A8J4BAP7-F1
#
_cell.length_a   1.000
_cell.length_b   1.000
_cell.length_c   1.000
_cell.angle_alpha   90.00
_cell.angle_beta   90.00
_cell.angle_gamma   90.00
#
_symmetry.space_group_name_H-M   'P 1'
#
loop_
_entity.id
_entity.type
_entity.pdbx_description
1 polymer ?
#
loop_
_entity_poly.entity_id
_entity_poly.type
_entity_poly.pdbx_seq_one_letter_code
_entity_poly.pdbx_strand_id
1 'polypeptide(L)'
;PPPPLPSLPLAPPPLRDYYFTPPPYEYSSPTAPAGENPPPLYEYESPPPPDTDSPESIRPPGYESESQPPPPEDSPPLLFEYESPPPPSGPASPSSLPPPPPPPPPPPPPPPPPPPVLDGAVRLTGGLTAREGRVDIFLRGKWGVVCGRWTPTEARVVCKQLGFNVTSVQIVRWARPPTMPTWLDGVNCARLNSNSPYKGLAACSSYGIGVIRCSAGSDVAGVRCIA
;
A
#
# COMPACT_ATOMS: atom_id res chain seq x y z
N PRO A 1 -14.99 5.70 62.98
CA PRO A 1 -13.86 5.00 62.32
C PRO A 1 -14.06 5.10 60.80
N PRO A 2 -13.06 5.52 60.01
CA PRO A 2 -13.21 5.56 58.56
C PRO A 2 -13.23 4.13 57.98
N PRO A 3 -13.89 3.90 56.83
CA PRO A 3 -13.90 2.60 56.18
C PRO A 3 -12.49 2.22 55.67
N PRO A 4 -12.15 0.92 55.59
CA PRO A 4 -10.85 0.51 55.08
C PRO A 4 -10.73 0.87 53.59
N LEU A 5 -9.57 1.41 53.21
CA LEU A 5 -9.23 1.72 51.83
C LEU A 5 -9.14 0.41 51.00
N PRO A 6 -9.57 0.42 49.72
CA PRO A 6 -9.44 -0.74 48.86
C PRO A 6 -7.97 -1.00 48.50
N SER A 7 -7.55 -2.25 48.61
CA SER A 7 -6.21 -2.72 48.23
C SER A 7 -5.96 -2.52 46.73
N LEU A 8 -4.94 -1.74 46.38
CA LEU A 8 -4.46 -1.61 45.00
C LEU A 8 -3.89 -2.96 44.51
N PRO A 9 -4.16 -3.37 43.25
CA PRO A 9 -3.53 -4.56 42.69
C PRO A 9 -2.02 -4.32 42.50
N LEU A 10 -1.22 -5.33 42.87
CA LEU A 10 0.24 -5.32 42.68
C LEU A 10 0.57 -5.08 41.20
N ALA A 11 1.52 -4.17 40.96
CA ALA A 11 2.07 -3.91 39.64
C ALA A 11 2.65 -5.21 39.02
N PRO A 12 2.46 -5.44 37.71
CA PRO A 12 3.09 -6.57 37.04
C PRO A 12 4.62 -6.42 37.07
N PRO A 13 5.37 -7.52 37.16
CA PRO A 13 6.83 -7.47 37.19
C PRO A 13 7.37 -6.84 35.88
N PRO A 14 8.52 -6.15 35.93
CA PRO A 14 9.12 -5.56 34.74
C PRO A 14 9.44 -6.65 33.71
N LEU A 15 9.12 -6.38 32.44
CA LEU A 15 9.46 -7.24 31.31
C LEU A 15 10.99 -7.40 31.28
N ARG A 16 11.46 -8.64 31.46
CA ARG A 16 12.85 -9.00 31.22
C ARG A 16 13.14 -8.84 29.73
N ASP A 17 14.08 -7.99 29.39
CA ASP A 17 14.64 -7.86 28.05
C ASP A 17 15.27 -9.19 27.62
N TYR A 18 14.51 -9.98 26.85
CA TYR A 18 15.02 -11.15 26.15
C TYR A 18 15.78 -10.67 24.90
N TYR A 19 17.04 -10.27 25.08
CA TYR A 19 17.99 -10.23 23.99
C TYR A 19 18.27 -11.68 23.57
N PHE A 20 17.57 -12.14 22.55
CA PHE A 20 17.82 -13.43 21.92
C PHE A 20 18.99 -13.28 20.95
N THR A 21 20.20 -13.62 21.40
CA THR A 21 21.31 -13.91 20.49
C THR A 21 20.93 -15.13 19.64
N PRO A 22 20.87 -15.04 18.30
CA PRO A 22 20.59 -16.21 17.47
C PRO A 22 21.78 -17.19 17.55
N PRO A 23 21.53 -18.51 17.62
CA PRO A 23 22.62 -19.49 17.56
C PRO A 23 23.31 -19.47 16.18
N PRO A 24 24.59 -19.87 16.11
CA PRO A 24 25.30 -19.97 14.85
C PRO A 24 24.62 -21.01 13.94
N TYR A 25 24.42 -20.64 12.68
CA TYR A 25 23.87 -21.49 11.64
C TYR A 25 24.83 -22.66 11.39
N GLU A 26 24.42 -23.90 11.68
CA GLU A 26 25.11 -25.07 11.15
C GLU A 26 24.51 -25.41 9.78
N TYR A 27 25.33 -25.22 8.74
CA TYR A 27 25.01 -25.59 7.37
C TYR A 27 25.22 -27.10 7.21
N SER A 28 24.18 -27.90 7.50
CA SER A 28 24.18 -29.32 7.14
C SER A 28 23.61 -29.48 5.73
N SER A 29 24.50 -29.70 4.76
CA SER A 29 24.14 -30.10 3.40
C SER A 29 23.39 -31.44 3.41
N PRO A 30 22.26 -31.59 2.72
CA PRO A 30 21.64 -32.90 2.55
C PRO A 30 22.43 -33.74 1.54
N THR A 31 22.96 -34.87 2.02
CA THR A 31 23.44 -35.98 1.19
C THR A 31 22.28 -36.51 0.33
N ALA A 32 22.43 -36.48 -0.99
CA ALA A 32 21.45 -37.03 -1.93
C ALA A 32 21.41 -38.57 -1.84
N PRO A 33 20.24 -39.23 -1.89
CA PRO A 33 20.17 -40.67 -2.08
C PRO A 33 20.64 -41.04 -3.49
N ALA A 34 21.49 -42.05 -3.56
CA ALA A 34 21.95 -42.64 -4.80
C ALA A 34 20.83 -43.50 -5.43
N GLY A 35 20.56 -43.28 -6.72
CA GLY A 35 19.96 -44.30 -7.57
C GLY A 35 18.57 -44.00 -8.11
N GLU A 36 18.42 -42.96 -8.93
CA GLU A 36 17.39 -42.93 -9.98
C GLU A 36 18.02 -42.37 -11.26
N ASN A 37 17.82 -43.07 -12.38
CA ASN A 37 18.33 -42.69 -13.70
C ASN A 37 17.86 -41.27 -14.06
N PRO A 38 18.72 -40.41 -14.65
CA PRO A 38 18.27 -39.14 -15.17
C PRO A 38 17.23 -39.38 -16.29
N PRO A 39 16.12 -38.63 -16.34
CA PRO A 39 15.24 -38.67 -17.50
C PRO A 39 16.02 -38.21 -18.75
N PRO A 40 15.67 -38.69 -19.96
CA PRO A 40 16.35 -38.27 -21.17
C PRO A 40 16.24 -36.74 -21.30
N LEU A 41 17.36 -36.10 -21.64
CA LEU A 41 17.41 -34.70 -22.00
C LEU A 41 16.43 -34.50 -23.16
N TYR A 42 15.34 -33.78 -22.92
CA TYR A 42 14.51 -33.28 -23.98
C TYR A 42 15.36 -32.29 -24.77
N GLU A 43 15.58 -32.57 -26.06
CA GLU A 43 16.11 -31.56 -26.98
C GLU A 43 15.08 -30.43 -27.03
N TYR A 44 15.49 -29.25 -26.57
CA TYR A 44 14.72 -28.03 -26.73
C TYR A 44 14.85 -27.61 -28.19
N GLU A 45 13.95 -28.10 -29.04
CA GLU A 45 13.76 -27.50 -30.36
C GLU A 45 13.41 -26.03 -30.15
N SER A 46 14.24 -25.16 -30.75
CA SER A 46 14.06 -23.72 -30.68
C SER A 46 12.74 -23.33 -31.34
N PRO A 47 11.93 -22.43 -30.74
CA PRO A 47 10.71 -21.97 -31.38
C PRO A 47 11.03 -21.23 -32.70
N PRO A 48 10.22 -21.38 -33.75
CA PRO A 48 10.42 -20.65 -35.00
C PRO A 48 10.27 -19.14 -34.79
N PRO A 49 10.92 -18.31 -35.64
CA PRO A 49 10.77 -16.86 -35.57
C PRO A 49 9.30 -16.46 -35.81
N PRO A 50 8.82 -15.37 -35.21
CA PRO A 50 7.46 -14.91 -35.40
C PRO A 50 7.24 -14.48 -36.86
N ASP A 51 6.19 -15.01 -37.48
CA ASP A 51 5.70 -14.60 -38.79
C ASP A 51 5.32 -13.10 -38.77
N THR A 52 6.02 -12.32 -39.57
CA THR A 52 5.60 -10.97 -39.97
C THR A 52 4.50 -11.09 -41.01
N ASP A 53 3.25 -11.13 -40.57
CA ASP A 53 2.11 -10.74 -41.41
C ASP A 53 1.14 -9.85 -40.62
N SER A 54 1.12 -8.58 -41.02
CA SER A 54 0.23 -7.53 -40.52
C SER A 54 -1.23 -7.83 -40.87
N PRO A 55 -2.15 -7.58 -39.93
CA PRO A 55 -3.42 -6.98 -40.29
C PRO A 55 -3.47 -5.50 -39.88
N GLU A 56 -4.01 -4.71 -40.80
CA GLU A 56 -4.12 -3.25 -40.80
C GLU A 56 -4.50 -2.60 -39.46
N SER A 57 -3.82 -1.49 -39.21
CA SER A 57 -4.15 -0.48 -38.22
C SER A 57 -5.57 0.05 -38.42
N ILE A 58 -6.54 -0.48 -37.67
CA ILE A 58 -7.85 0.15 -37.49
C ILE A 58 -7.63 1.44 -36.68
N ARG A 59 -7.60 2.56 -37.41
CA ARG A 59 -7.74 3.92 -36.86
C ARG A 59 -9.04 4.00 -36.05
N PRO A 60 -9.03 4.55 -34.82
CA PRO A 60 -10.28 4.99 -34.20
C PRO A 60 -10.87 6.16 -35.01
N PRO A 61 -12.22 6.31 -35.03
CA PRO A 61 -12.87 7.43 -35.69
C PRO A 61 -12.51 8.75 -35.01
N GLY A 62 -12.53 9.80 -35.82
CA GLY A 62 -11.90 11.09 -35.54
C GLY A 62 -12.37 11.75 -34.26
N TYR A 63 -11.39 12.29 -33.54
CA TYR A 63 -11.61 13.51 -32.79
C TYR A 63 -11.80 14.61 -33.84
N GLU A 64 -13.00 15.18 -33.91
CA GLU A 64 -13.20 16.44 -34.63
C GLU A 64 -12.30 17.47 -33.96
N SER A 65 -11.30 17.95 -34.70
CA SER A 65 -10.62 19.19 -34.37
C SER A 65 -11.58 20.32 -34.70
N GLU A 66 -12.29 20.80 -33.69
CA GLU A 66 -13.10 22.00 -33.79
C GLU A 66 -12.18 23.14 -34.24
N SER A 67 -12.28 23.48 -35.52
CA SER A 67 -11.53 24.55 -36.14
C SER A 67 -12.23 25.84 -35.77
N GLN A 68 -11.65 26.58 -34.84
CA GLN A 68 -12.15 27.88 -34.43
C GLN A 68 -12.23 28.81 -35.66
N PRO A 69 -13.38 29.45 -35.95
CA PRO A 69 -13.49 30.37 -37.07
C PRO A 69 -12.57 31.60 -36.85
N PRO A 70 -12.02 32.19 -37.93
CA PRO A 70 -11.24 33.41 -37.81
C PRO A 70 -12.12 34.57 -37.32
N PRO A 71 -11.56 35.51 -36.54
CA PRO A 71 -12.31 36.69 -36.10
C PRO A 71 -12.67 37.60 -37.29
N PRO A 72 -13.77 38.37 -37.21
CA PRO A 72 -14.16 39.29 -38.27
C PRO A 72 -13.18 40.48 -38.33
N GLU A 73 -12.59 40.68 -39.51
CA GLU A 73 -11.95 41.93 -39.90
C GLU A 73 -13.03 42.94 -40.30
N ASP A 74 -13.43 43.81 -39.37
CA ASP A 74 -13.94 45.14 -39.73
C ASP A 74 -13.83 46.06 -38.52
N SER A 75 -12.84 46.95 -38.53
CA SER A 75 -12.83 48.14 -37.68
C SER A 75 -11.99 49.23 -38.35
N PRO A 76 -12.57 50.41 -38.64
CA PRO A 76 -11.88 51.51 -39.31
C PRO A 76 -10.78 52.12 -38.42
N PRO A 77 -9.78 52.80 -38.99
CA PRO A 77 -8.73 53.42 -38.20
C PRO A 77 -9.32 54.59 -37.42
N LEU A 78 -9.27 54.51 -36.09
CA LEU A 78 -9.55 55.68 -35.26
C LEU A 78 -8.36 56.64 -35.38
N LEU A 79 -8.66 57.87 -35.81
CA LEU A 79 -7.77 59.02 -35.71
C LEU A 79 -7.37 59.17 -34.23
N PHE A 80 -6.15 58.78 -33.90
CA PHE A 80 -5.55 59.08 -32.61
C PHE A 80 -5.27 60.58 -32.55
N GLU A 81 -6.12 61.32 -31.84
CA GLU A 81 -5.75 62.67 -31.37
C GLU A 81 -4.51 62.52 -30.47
N TYR A 82 -3.42 63.12 -30.93
CA TYR A 82 -2.15 63.14 -30.21
C TYR A 82 -2.28 64.13 -29.06
N GLU A 83 -2.70 63.64 -27.89
CA GLU A 83 -2.62 64.41 -26.66
C GLU A 83 -1.16 64.43 -26.19
N SER A 84 -0.59 65.63 -26.09
CA SER A 84 0.84 65.83 -25.78
C SER A 84 1.22 65.16 -24.45
N PRO A 85 2.37 64.47 -24.37
CA PRO A 85 2.78 63.83 -23.12
C PRO A 85 3.01 64.87 -22.01
N PRO A 86 2.62 64.60 -20.76
CA PRO A 86 2.92 65.50 -19.65
C PRO A 86 4.44 65.59 -19.44
N PRO A 87 4.95 66.73 -18.91
CA PRO A 87 6.38 66.89 -18.66
C PRO A 87 6.87 65.86 -17.64
N PRO A 88 8.16 65.48 -17.68
CA PRO A 88 8.71 64.52 -16.74
C PRO A 88 8.60 65.07 -15.31
N SER A 89 7.85 64.37 -14.46
CA SER A 89 7.88 64.56 -13.02
C SER A 89 9.33 64.41 -12.55
N GLY A 90 9.85 65.45 -11.90
CA GLY A 90 11.23 65.51 -11.41
C GLY A 90 11.62 64.34 -10.49
N PRO A 91 12.91 64.19 -10.19
CA PRO A 91 13.41 63.04 -9.42
C PRO A 91 12.74 62.98 -8.05
N ALA A 92 12.10 61.85 -7.76
CA ALA A 92 11.54 61.56 -6.45
C ALA A 92 12.65 61.65 -5.39
N SER A 93 12.42 62.47 -4.38
CA SER A 93 13.32 62.67 -3.24
C SER A 93 13.51 61.35 -2.48
N PRO A 94 14.74 60.94 -2.11
CA PRO A 94 14.98 59.69 -1.39
C PRO A 94 14.66 59.86 0.10
N SER A 95 13.39 59.79 0.47
CA SER A 95 12.96 59.86 1.87
C SER A 95 12.32 58.54 2.32
N SER A 96 13.07 57.83 3.17
CA SER A 96 12.62 56.86 4.17
C SER A 96 11.97 55.57 3.67
N LEU A 97 12.79 54.54 3.45
CA LEU A 97 12.30 53.16 3.34
C LEU A 97 11.62 52.73 4.67
N PRO A 98 10.47 52.03 4.61
CA PRO A 98 9.83 51.49 5.81
C PRO A 98 10.73 50.45 6.49
N PRO A 99 10.61 50.27 7.83
CA PRO A 99 11.36 49.24 8.52
C PRO A 99 10.98 47.84 7.96
N PRO A 100 11.94 46.90 7.92
CA PRO A 100 11.65 45.56 7.44
C PRO A 100 10.58 44.90 8.32
N PRO A 101 9.73 44.03 7.73
CA PRO A 101 8.74 43.29 8.51
C PRO A 101 9.43 42.41 9.55
N PRO A 102 8.77 42.11 10.68
CA PRO A 102 9.30 41.18 11.67
C PRO A 102 9.54 39.81 11.04
N PRO A 103 10.53 39.05 11.54
CA PRO A 103 10.78 37.70 11.04
C PRO A 103 9.53 36.82 11.24
N PRO A 104 9.28 35.85 10.34
CA PRO A 104 8.18 34.93 10.49
C PRO A 104 8.33 34.12 11.80
N PRO A 105 7.21 33.71 12.43
CA PRO A 105 7.27 32.86 13.61
C PRO A 105 7.99 31.54 13.28
N PRO A 106 8.65 30.92 14.28
CA PRO A 106 9.28 29.63 14.08
C PRO A 106 8.26 28.58 13.62
N PRO A 107 8.65 27.61 12.78
CA PRO A 107 7.77 26.55 12.36
C PRO A 107 7.28 25.74 13.56
N PRO A 108 6.04 25.19 13.52
CA PRO A 108 5.55 24.34 14.58
C PRO A 108 6.46 23.11 14.76
N PRO A 109 6.55 22.54 15.98
CA PRO A 109 7.31 21.33 16.20
C PRO A 109 6.77 20.18 15.32
N PRO A 110 7.65 19.27 14.87
CA PRO A 110 7.22 18.12 14.07
C PRO A 110 6.21 17.27 14.88
N PRO A 111 5.21 16.67 14.21
CA PRO A 111 4.26 15.79 14.88
C PRO A 111 5.02 14.60 15.51
N PRO A 112 4.51 14.04 16.63
CA PRO A 112 5.10 12.86 17.23
C PRO A 112 5.14 11.69 16.22
N PRO A 113 6.16 10.83 16.28
CA PRO A 113 6.24 9.67 15.39
C PRO A 113 4.99 8.78 15.60
N PRO A 114 4.41 8.22 14.52
CA PRO A 114 3.31 7.29 14.65
C PRO A 114 3.73 6.09 15.50
N PRO A 115 2.81 5.48 16.27
CA PRO A 115 3.14 4.30 17.07
C PRO A 115 3.66 3.18 16.17
N PRO A 116 4.63 2.37 16.64
CA PRO A 116 5.15 1.26 15.87
C PRO A 116 4.03 0.26 15.58
N VAL A 117 3.83 -0.04 14.30
CA VAL A 117 2.92 -1.11 13.89
C VAL A 117 3.62 -2.43 14.14
N LEU A 118 2.95 -3.35 14.82
CA LEU A 118 3.49 -4.68 15.12
C LEU A 118 3.34 -5.61 13.93
N ASP A 119 4.30 -6.53 13.76
CA ASP A 119 4.20 -7.58 12.77
C ASP A 119 2.94 -8.45 12.99
N GLY A 120 2.26 -8.75 11.88
CA GLY A 120 0.99 -9.47 11.88
C GLY A 120 -0.24 -8.57 12.07
N ALA A 121 -0.07 -7.25 12.21
CA ALA A 121 -1.20 -6.32 12.20
C ALA A 121 -1.93 -6.36 10.84
N VAL A 122 -3.25 -6.24 10.88
CA VAL A 122 -4.13 -6.30 9.70
C VAL A 122 -4.96 -5.03 9.63
N ARG A 123 -5.25 -4.55 8.42
CA ARG A 123 -6.23 -3.48 8.16
C ARG A 123 -7.03 -3.78 6.90
N LEU A 124 -8.20 -3.14 6.78
CA LEU A 124 -9.01 -3.13 5.56
C LEU A 124 -8.79 -1.82 4.81
N THR A 125 -8.68 -1.88 3.48
CA THR A 125 -8.46 -0.68 2.64
C THR A 125 -9.28 -0.77 1.35
N GLY A 126 -9.81 0.39 0.92
CA GLY A 126 -10.52 0.51 -0.36
C GLY A 126 -11.94 -0.05 -0.39
N GLY A 127 -12.51 -0.43 0.76
CA GLY A 127 -13.94 -0.77 0.85
C GLY A 127 -14.81 0.45 1.17
N LEU A 128 -16.11 0.30 0.95
CA LEU A 128 -17.10 1.36 1.17
C LEU A 128 -17.38 1.63 2.66
N THR A 129 -17.01 0.70 3.53
CA THR A 129 -17.23 0.79 4.98
C THR A 129 -15.98 0.33 5.72
N ALA A 130 -15.86 0.68 7.00
CA ALA A 130 -14.76 0.20 7.85
C ALA A 130 -14.74 -1.34 8.03
N ARG A 131 -15.83 -2.03 7.67
CA ARG A 131 -15.99 -3.48 7.79
C ARG A 131 -15.75 -4.21 6.47
N GLU A 132 -15.34 -3.48 5.43
CA GLU A 132 -15.12 -4.03 4.10
C GLU A 132 -13.80 -3.50 3.54
N GLY A 133 -13.06 -4.35 2.84
CA GLY A 133 -11.87 -3.90 2.13
C GLY A 133 -10.90 -5.02 1.79
N ARG A 134 -9.93 -4.65 0.96
CA ARG A 134 -8.73 -5.45 0.74
C ARG A 134 -8.01 -5.63 2.05
N VAL A 135 -7.51 -6.84 2.29
CA VAL A 135 -6.73 -7.16 3.47
C VAL A 135 -5.27 -6.80 3.22
N ASP A 136 -4.82 -5.78 3.92
CA ASP A 136 -3.41 -5.45 4.03
C ASP A 136 -2.87 -6.03 5.36
N ILE A 137 -1.69 -6.63 5.33
CA ILE A 137 -0.99 -7.14 6.51
C ILE A 137 0.38 -6.45 6.66
N PHE A 138 0.74 -6.09 7.89
CA PHE A 138 2.02 -5.47 8.20
C PHE A 138 3.03 -6.53 8.61
N LEU A 139 4.09 -6.70 7.82
CA LEU A 139 5.19 -7.61 8.11
C LEU A 139 6.50 -6.96 7.68
N ARG A 140 7.57 -7.15 8.46
CA ARG A 140 8.92 -6.65 8.15
C ARG A 140 8.93 -5.15 7.86
N GLY A 141 8.18 -4.38 8.65
CA GLY A 141 8.16 -2.91 8.56
C GLY A 141 7.37 -2.34 7.39
N LYS A 142 6.64 -3.14 6.60
CA LYS A 142 5.85 -2.66 5.45
C LYS A 142 4.49 -3.33 5.36
N TRP A 143 3.49 -2.56 4.93
CA TRP A 143 2.20 -3.10 4.53
C TRP A 143 2.34 -3.86 3.21
N GLY A 144 1.72 -5.03 3.13
CA GLY A 144 1.63 -5.84 1.93
C GLY A 144 0.27 -6.53 1.83
N VAL A 145 0.01 -7.16 0.70
CA VAL A 145 -1.24 -7.86 0.40
C VAL A 145 -1.13 -9.35 0.67
N VAL A 146 -2.27 -10.03 0.70
CA VAL A 146 -2.38 -11.49 0.80
C VAL A 146 -3.00 -12.03 -0.48
N CYS A 147 -2.53 -13.18 -0.99
CA CYS A 147 -3.13 -13.81 -2.17
C CYS A 147 -4.61 -14.12 -1.94
N GLY A 148 -5.48 -13.87 -2.94
CA GLY A 148 -6.94 -13.96 -2.80
C GLY A 148 -7.54 -15.37 -2.71
N ARG A 149 -6.72 -16.42 -2.71
CA ARG A 149 -7.16 -17.80 -2.60
C ARG A 149 -7.31 -18.21 -1.13
N TRP A 150 -8.43 -17.82 -0.54
CA TRP A 150 -8.78 -18.15 0.85
C TRP A 150 -10.28 -18.43 1.01
N THR A 151 -10.66 -18.98 2.16
CA THR A 151 -12.01 -19.43 2.51
C THR A 151 -12.66 -18.51 3.54
N PRO A 152 -13.97 -18.66 3.83
CA PRO A 152 -14.63 -17.89 4.88
C PRO A 152 -13.98 -18.05 6.27
N THR A 153 -13.20 -19.11 6.50
CA THR A 153 -12.45 -19.33 7.73
C THR A 153 -11.40 -18.24 7.96
N GLU A 154 -10.59 -17.94 6.94
CA GLU A 154 -9.58 -16.88 7.01
C GLU A 154 -10.25 -15.51 7.16
N ALA A 155 -11.33 -15.27 6.42
CA ALA A 155 -12.08 -14.02 6.50
C ALA A 155 -12.63 -13.77 7.92
N ARG A 156 -13.14 -14.82 8.59
CA ARG A 156 -13.61 -14.72 9.96
C ARG A 156 -12.48 -14.43 10.96
N VAL A 157 -11.29 -14.99 10.75
CA VAL A 157 -10.10 -14.65 11.55
C VAL A 157 -9.76 -13.18 11.41
N VAL A 158 -9.74 -12.64 10.20
CA VAL A 158 -9.49 -11.20 9.96
C VAL A 158 -10.52 -10.34 10.67
N CYS A 159 -11.81 -10.61 10.48
CA CYS A 159 -12.88 -9.81 11.10
C CYS A 159 -12.77 -9.81 12.63
N LYS A 160 -12.49 -10.97 13.24
CA LYS A 160 -12.27 -11.09 14.69
C LYS A 160 -11.01 -10.37 15.14
N GLN A 161 -9.91 -10.49 14.38
CA GLN A 161 -8.65 -9.81 14.68
C GLN A 161 -8.79 -8.29 14.68
N LEU A 162 -9.66 -7.75 13.81
CA LEU A 162 -10.01 -6.34 13.75
C LEU A 162 -11.02 -5.90 14.84
N GLY A 163 -11.43 -6.82 15.71
CA GLY A 163 -12.37 -6.53 16.81
C GLY A 163 -13.83 -6.45 16.39
N PHE A 164 -14.19 -6.91 15.19
CA PHE A 164 -15.59 -6.96 14.78
C PHE A 164 -16.30 -8.20 15.34
N ASN A 165 -17.46 -7.98 15.97
CA ASN A 165 -18.40 -9.06 16.23
C ASN A 165 -19.11 -9.42 14.92
N VAL A 166 -19.08 -10.69 14.52
CA VAL A 166 -19.55 -11.14 13.20
C VAL A 166 -20.46 -12.37 13.29
N THR A 167 -21.65 -12.27 12.71
CA THR A 167 -22.55 -13.41 12.46
C THR A 167 -22.13 -14.15 11.19
N SER A 168 -21.79 -13.40 10.14
CA SER A 168 -21.34 -13.93 8.85
C SER A 168 -20.20 -13.10 8.24
N VAL A 169 -19.57 -13.63 7.21
CA VAL A 169 -18.49 -12.97 6.47
C VAL A 169 -18.66 -13.23 4.98
N GLN A 170 -18.19 -12.30 4.15
CA GLN A 170 -18.07 -12.51 2.71
C GLN A 170 -16.61 -12.31 2.29
N ILE A 171 -16.19 -13.12 1.32
CA ILE A 171 -14.91 -12.91 0.64
C ILE A 171 -15.16 -11.94 -0.49
N VAL A 172 -14.32 -10.91 -0.57
CA VAL A 172 -14.32 -9.96 -1.66
C VAL A 172 -12.90 -9.95 -2.27
N ARG A 173 -12.81 -9.71 -3.58
CA ARG A 173 -11.56 -9.76 -4.33
C ARG A 173 -11.19 -8.36 -4.76
N TRP A 174 -9.91 -8.03 -4.68
CA TRP A 174 -9.37 -6.76 -5.16
C TRP A 174 -8.27 -7.00 -6.17
N ALA A 175 -8.12 -6.04 -7.09
CA ALA A 175 -6.93 -5.96 -7.91
C ALA A 175 -5.69 -5.77 -7.02
N ARG A 176 -4.59 -6.42 -7.39
CA ARG A 176 -3.31 -6.27 -6.70
C ARG A 176 -2.78 -4.85 -6.91
N PRO A 177 -2.42 -4.10 -5.85
CA PRO A 177 -1.73 -2.83 -6.00
C PRO A 177 -0.33 -3.06 -6.59
N PRO A 178 0.10 -2.29 -7.60
CA PRO A 178 1.37 -2.53 -8.30
C PRO A 178 2.60 -2.32 -7.43
N THR A 179 2.51 -1.48 -6.39
CA THR A 179 3.62 -1.09 -5.53
C THR A 179 3.68 -1.84 -4.20
N MET A 180 2.65 -2.64 -3.87
CA MET A 180 2.60 -3.36 -2.60
C MET A 180 3.20 -4.76 -2.73
N PRO A 181 4.08 -5.18 -1.80
CA PRO A 181 4.55 -6.55 -1.76
C PRO A 181 3.40 -7.50 -1.40
N THR A 182 3.48 -8.75 -1.85
CA THR A 182 2.61 -9.82 -1.34
C THR A 182 3.35 -10.52 -0.21
N TRP A 183 2.73 -10.63 0.97
CA TRP A 183 3.37 -11.19 2.15
C TRP A 183 3.03 -12.65 2.41
N LEU A 184 1.77 -13.02 2.20
CA LEU A 184 1.27 -14.35 2.52
C LEU A 184 0.56 -14.98 1.32
N ASP A 185 0.76 -16.27 1.17
CA ASP A 185 0.08 -17.14 0.21
C ASP A 185 -0.20 -18.51 0.84
N GLY A 186 -1.22 -19.20 0.34
CA GLY A 186 -1.67 -20.49 0.84
C GLY A 186 -2.14 -20.43 2.30
N VAL A 187 -2.70 -19.28 2.71
CA VAL A 187 -3.16 -19.08 4.09
C VAL A 187 -4.31 -20.03 4.38
N ASN A 188 -4.15 -20.84 5.43
CA ASN A 188 -5.13 -21.78 5.91
C ASN A 188 -5.23 -21.67 7.43
N CYS A 189 -6.28 -21.02 7.90
CA CYS A 189 -6.57 -20.80 9.31
C CYS A 189 -7.33 -21.95 9.98
N ALA A 190 -7.73 -22.98 9.23
CA ALA A 190 -8.19 -24.23 9.83
C ALA A 190 -7.01 -25.03 10.44
N ARG A 191 -5.77 -24.71 10.04
CA ARG A 191 -4.54 -25.22 10.66
C ARG A 191 -3.70 -24.08 11.19
N LEU A 192 -3.66 -23.94 12.52
CA LEU A 192 -2.79 -22.97 13.16
C LEU A 192 -1.36 -23.50 13.19
N ASN A 193 -0.39 -22.61 12.98
CA ASN A 193 1.01 -22.91 13.24
C ASN A 193 1.28 -22.60 14.72
N SER A 194 1.29 -23.63 15.57
CA SER A 194 1.52 -23.49 17.03
C SER A 194 2.89 -22.91 17.38
N ASN A 195 3.84 -23.00 16.45
CA ASN A 195 5.21 -22.49 16.62
C ASN A 195 5.36 -21.07 16.03
N SER A 196 4.28 -20.48 15.51
CA SER A 196 4.32 -19.13 14.98
C SER A 196 4.44 -18.10 16.12
N PRO A 197 5.38 -17.15 16.05
CA PRO A 197 5.47 -16.05 17.01
C PRO A 197 4.33 -15.02 16.84
N TYR A 198 3.55 -15.14 15.75
CA TYR A 198 2.50 -14.20 15.40
C TYR A 198 1.13 -14.62 15.96
N LYS A 199 0.16 -13.71 15.88
CA LYS A 199 -1.25 -13.95 16.22
C LYS A 199 -2.17 -13.63 15.04
N GLY A 200 -3.40 -14.11 15.09
CA GLY A 200 -4.41 -13.84 14.07
C GLY A 200 -4.03 -14.43 12.71
N LEU A 201 -4.22 -13.66 11.63
CA LEU A 201 -4.00 -14.13 10.27
C LEU A 201 -2.57 -14.63 10.02
N ALA A 202 -1.56 -13.98 10.61
CA ALA A 202 -0.15 -14.38 10.48
C ALA A 202 0.22 -15.67 11.26
N ALA A 203 -0.65 -16.13 12.17
CA ALA A 203 -0.46 -17.40 12.88
C ALA A 203 -1.00 -18.61 12.09
N CYS A 204 -1.80 -18.37 11.05
CA CYS A 204 -2.35 -19.43 10.22
C CYS A 204 -1.25 -20.10 9.39
N SER A 205 -1.40 -21.39 9.11
CA SER A 205 -0.52 -22.10 8.19
C SER A 205 -0.46 -21.36 6.85
N SER A 206 0.73 -21.20 6.28
CA SER A 206 0.98 -20.59 4.98
C SER A 206 2.24 -21.20 4.37
N TYR A 207 2.61 -20.82 3.13
CA TYR A 207 3.88 -21.26 2.55
C TYR A 207 5.12 -20.63 3.18
N GLY A 208 4.94 -19.67 4.11
CA GLY A 208 6.00 -18.87 4.71
C GLY A 208 5.91 -17.41 4.28
N ILE A 209 6.42 -16.51 5.14
CA ILE A 209 6.38 -15.06 4.88
C ILE A 209 7.27 -14.72 3.67
N GLY A 210 6.67 -14.11 2.66
CA GLY A 210 7.33 -13.75 1.40
C GLY A 210 7.47 -14.91 0.41
N VAL A 211 6.98 -16.11 0.74
CA VAL A 211 6.97 -17.26 -0.18
C VAL A 211 5.66 -17.25 -0.96
N ILE A 212 5.67 -16.68 -2.16
CA ILE A 212 4.47 -16.42 -2.97
C ILE A 212 4.44 -17.37 -4.17
N ARG A 213 3.33 -18.11 -4.32
CA ARG A 213 3.06 -19.03 -5.43
C ARG A 213 1.86 -18.60 -6.28
N CYS A 214 1.09 -17.63 -5.82
CA CYS A 214 0.01 -17.04 -6.61
C CYS A 214 0.55 -16.13 -7.71
N SER A 215 -0.04 -16.20 -8.91
CA SER A 215 0.44 -15.49 -10.10
C SER A 215 0.41 -13.97 -9.96
N ALA A 216 1.24 -13.25 -10.72
CA ALA A 216 1.34 -11.78 -10.68
C ALA A 216 -0.01 -11.06 -10.92
N GLY A 217 -0.86 -11.61 -11.80
CA GLY A 217 -2.18 -11.07 -12.12
C GLY A 217 -3.35 -11.63 -11.31
N SER A 218 -3.10 -12.46 -10.28
CA SER A 218 -4.20 -12.99 -9.45
C SER A 218 -4.75 -11.91 -8.51
N ASP A 219 -6.06 -11.93 -8.28
CA ASP A 219 -6.69 -11.08 -7.25
C ASP A 219 -6.06 -11.31 -5.87
N VAL A 220 -6.17 -10.27 -5.05
CA VAL A 220 -5.77 -10.29 -3.65
C VAL A 220 -6.97 -10.39 -2.72
N ALA A 221 -6.70 -10.90 -1.54
CA ALA A 221 -7.67 -11.20 -0.51
C ALA A 221 -8.32 -9.92 0.03
N GLY A 222 -9.62 -9.99 0.25
CA GLY A 222 -10.31 -9.06 1.12
C GLY A 222 -11.63 -9.60 1.62
N VAL A 223 -12.24 -8.85 2.53
CA VAL A 223 -13.39 -9.33 3.31
C VAL A 223 -14.46 -8.26 3.43
N ARG A 224 -15.67 -8.73 3.72
CA ARG A 224 -16.74 -7.93 4.31
C ARG A 224 -17.24 -8.62 5.58
N CYS A 225 -17.15 -7.93 6.70
CA CYS A 225 -17.54 -8.40 8.02
C CYS A 225 -19.01 -8.02 8.30
N ILE A 226 -19.86 -9.00 8.56
CA ILE A 226 -21.30 -8.80 8.74
C ILE A 226 -21.64 -9.11 10.20
N ALA A 227 -22.26 -8.15 10.88
CA ALA A 227 -22.79 -8.30 12.23
C ALA A 227 -24.22 -8.79 12.18
#